data_AF-A0A425D4R5-F1
#
_entry.id   AF-A0A425D4R5-F1
#
_cell.length_a   1.000
_cell.length_b   1.000
_cell.length_c   1.000
_cell.angle_alpha   90.00
_cell.angle_beta   90.00
_cell.angle_gamma   90.00
#
_symmetry.space_group_name_H-M   'P 1'
#
loop_
_entity.id
_entity.type
_entity.pdbx_description
1 polymer ?
#
loop_
_entity_poly.entity_id
_entity_poly.type
_entity_poly.pdbx_seq_one_letter_code
_entity_poly.pdbx_strand_id
1 'polypeptide(L)'
;TKLNVTSSLLYYQAYGKQGDSCSSGAYLFHPNTSAVHNLPSVTSFKCQKTVLLASCVFQFGTWGSLQYKLRAWDHSVVVEWTKTWYTDSNGLEFVKRVRDYRETWNLTLHNEEEKVAANYVPITIATVGPHDPAMATLRFEMHRRYLSPLVWLTEFNQSTTFPSKTTTSDWANRLPSNVGLTLLEVKCPRCLRLRLTHLFAIHEHSTWSAPATVDFGTVLNGHFIAFDVKEISLTHNRILHDKVGTTVKLEAMQVRAFEVCDKSHRSHASVYEAQVSHLATVVDETAGF
;
A
#
# COMPACT_ATOMS: atom_id res chain seq x y z
N THR A 1 2.78 30.56 3.88
CA THR A 1 3.89 30.66 2.91
C THR A 1 3.42 30.07 1.59
N LYS A 2 3.61 30.76 0.46
CA LYS A 2 3.30 30.19 -0.87
C LYS A 2 4.56 29.52 -1.42
N LEU A 3 4.48 28.25 -1.76
CA LEU A 3 5.55 27.51 -2.41
C LEU A 3 5.25 27.46 -3.91
N ASN A 4 6.18 27.94 -4.74
CA ASN A 4 6.05 27.88 -6.19
C ASN A 4 6.51 26.52 -6.68
N VAL A 5 5.62 25.79 -7.35
CA VAL A 5 5.86 24.43 -7.82
C VAL A 5 5.55 24.38 -9.30
N THR A 6 6.48 23.84 -10.08
CA THR A 6 6.31 23.60 -11.51
C THR A 6 6.36 22.10 -11.75
N SER A 7 5.41 21.58 -12.53
CA SER A 7 5.37 20.18 -12.93
C SER A 7 5.18 20.11 -14.44
N SER A 8 5.87 19.16 -15.06
CA SER A 8 5.92 18.95 -16.51
C SER A 8 6.02 17.47 -16.83
N LEU A 9 5.37 17.03 -17.91
CA LEU A 9 5.63 15.71 -18.50
C LEU A 9 6.74 15.83 -19.54
N LEU A 10 7.76 14.99 -19.38
CA LEU A 10 8.95 14.94 -20.22
C LEU A 10 9.22 13.49 -20.61
N TYR A 11 10.03 13.28 -21.66
CA TYR A 11 10.47 11.95 -22.06
C TYR A 11 11.96 11.92 -22.42
N TYR A 12 12.60 10.76 -22.27
CA TYR A 12 13.92 10.49 -22.83
C TYR A 12 13.76 9.78 -24.17
N GLN A 13 14.55 10.18 -25.17
CA GLN A 13 14.63 9.40 -26.41
C GLN A 13 15.40 8.10 -26.15
N ALA A 14 14.87 6.96 -26.58
CA ALA A 14 15.53 5.66 -26.41
C ALA A 14 16.76 5.53 -27.33
N TYR A 15 17.86 4.99 -26.81
CA TYR A 15 18.96 4.50 -27.65
C TYR A 15 18.52 3.21 -28.34
N GLY A 16 18.71 3.11 -29.65
CA GLY A 16 18.37 1.92 -30.42
C GLY A 16 19.28 1.75 -31.62
N LYS A 17 19.99 0.63 -31.67
CA LYS A 17 20.85 0.25 -32.79
C LYS A 17 20.65 -1.22 -33.11
N GLN A 18 20.41 -1.52 -34.38
CA GLN A 18 20.15 -2.90 -34.82
C GLN A 18 21.34 -3.81 -34.49
N GLY A 19 21.08 -4.91 -33.79
CA GLY A 19 22.10 -5.86 -33.36
C GLY A 19 22.89 -5.45 -32.11
N ASP A 20 22.60 -4.31 -31.50
CA ASP A 20 23.24 -3.86 -30.26
C ASP A 20 22.41 -4.28 -29.03
N SER A 21 23.00 -5.13 -28.18
CA SER A 21 22.36 -5.61 -26.94
C SER A 21 22.20 -4.52 -25.88
N CYS A 22 22.85 -3.37 -26.03
CA CYS A 22 22.70 -2.21 -25.15
C CYS A 22 21.55 -1.27 -25.57
N SER A 23 20.81 -1.60 -26.63
CA SER A 23 19.59 -0.85 -26.99
C SER A 23 18.58 -0.86 -25.83
N SER A 24 17.88 0.25 -25.63
CA SER A 24 16.86 0.34 -24.60
C SER A 24 15.70 -0.61 -24.91
N GLY A 25 15.13 -1.22 -23.88
CA GLY A 25 14.03 -2.17 -24.01
C GLY A 25 13.35 -2.46 -22.69
N ALA A 26 12.69 -3.62 -22.59
CA ALA A 26 11.88 -4.00 -21.43
C ALA A 26 12.66 -4.03 -20.10
N TYR A 27 13.95 -4.37 -20.14
CA TYR A 27 14.80 -4.49 -18.95
C TYR A 27 15.79 -3.33 -18.82
N LEU A 28 16.32 -2.85 -19.95
CA LEU A 28 17.36 -1.84 -19.97
C LEU A 28 16.77 -0.47 -20.30
N PHE A 29 16.82 0.43 -19.33
CA PHE A 29 16.62 1.85 -19.58
C PHE A 29 17.95 2.46 -20.04
N HIS A 30 18.09 2.67 -21.36
CA HIS A 30 19.25 3.30 -21.97
C HIS A 30 18.79 4.53 -22.77
N PRO A 31 18.80 5.73 -22.17
CA PRO A 31 18.48 6.93 -22.91
C PRO A 31 19.56 7.19 -23.97
N ASN A 32 19.17 7.80 -25.09
CA ASN A 32 20.09 8.15 -26.18
C ASN A 32 21.06 9.27 -25.78
N THR A 33 20.59 10.17 -24.91
CA THR A 33 21.38 11.24 -24.27
C THR A 33 20.82 11.49 -22.87
N SER A 34 21.51 12.25 -22.03
CA SER A 34 20.96 12.71 -20.75
C SER A 34 19.87 13.78 -20.87
N ALA A 35 19.58 14.26 -22.07
CA ALA A 35 18.58 15.29 -22.30
C ALA A 35 17.15 14.74 -22.25
N VAL A 36 16.28 15.53 -21.62
CA VAL A 36 14.83 15.33 -21.63
C VAL A 36 14.18 16.19 -22.69
N HIS A 37 13.11 15.67 -23.30
CA HIS A 37 12.32 16.36 -24.30
C HIS A 37 10.92 16.66 -23.76
N ASN A 38 10.39 17.81 -24.11
CA ASN A 38 9.03 18.21 -23.72
C ASN A 38 8.00 17.39 -24.51
N LEU A 39 6.91 16.99 -23.85
CA LEU A 39 5.70 16.64 -24.58
C LEU A 39 5.13 17.86 -25.33
N PRO A 40 4.27 17.65 -26.34
CA PRO A 40 3.53 18.73 -26.98
C PRO A 40 2.84 19.61 -25.94
N SER A 41 2.78 20.92 -26.18
CA SER A 41 2.14 21.87 -25.28
C SER A 41 0.70 21.47 -24.94
N VAL A 42 0.24 21.87 -23.75
CA VAL A 42 -1.13 21.64 -23.31
C VAL A 42 -2.10 22.21 -24.34
N THR A 43 -2.93 21.35 -24.93
CA THR A 43 -3.90 21.71 -25.97
C THR A 43 -5.22 22.18 -25.39
N SER A 44 -5.60 21.65 -24.24
CA SER A 44 -6.79 22.07 -23.50
C SER A 44 -6.65 21.73 -22.03
N PHE A 45 -7.43 22.41 -21.18
CA PHE A 45 -7.57 22.04 -19.78
C PHE A 45 -9.02 22.22 -19.32
N LYS A 46 -9.43 21.42 -18.34
CA LYS A 46 -10.74 21.51 -17.70
C LYS A 46 -10.59 21.38 -16.20
N CYS A 47 -11.08 22.40 -15.50
CA CYS A 47 -11.15 22.38 -14.04
C CYS A 47 -12.59 22.24 -13.57
N GLN A 48 -12.78 21.52 -12.48
CA GLN A 48 -14.04 21.38 -11.78
C GLN A 48 -13.81 21.53 -10.28
N LYS A 49 -14.76 22.18 -9.60
CA LYS A 49 -14.75 22.34 -8.16
C LYS A 49 -16.13 22.04 -7.61
N THR A 50 -16.20 21.09 -6.69
CA THR A 50 -17.35 20.77 -5.87
C THR A 50 -16.99 21.00 -4.40
N VAL A 51 -17.94 20.77 -3.49
CA VAL A 51 -17.69 20.83 -2.04
C VAL A 51 -16.68 19.78 -1.59
N LEU A 52 -16.59 18.63 -2.28
CA LEU A 52 -15.75 17.51 -1.88
C LEU A 52 -14.45 17.39 -2.69
N LEU A 53 -14.38 17.99 -3.88
CA LEU A 53 -13.26 17.81 -4.81
C LEU A 53 -13.02 19.07 -5.65
N ALA A 54 -11.77 19.53 -5.66
CA ALA A 54 -11.22 20.36 -6.71
C ALA A 54 -10.35 19.51 -7.63
N SER A 55 -10.50 19.64 -8.94
CA SER A 55 -9.66 18.92 -9.90
C SER A 55 -9.43 19.74 -11.16
N CYS A 56 -8.25 19.62 -11.74
CA CYS A 56 -7.91 20.15 -13.06
C CYS A 56 -7.25 19.06 -13.90
N VAL A 57 -7.72 18.89 -15.12
CA VAL A 57 -7.15 17.98 -16.12
C VAL A 57 -6.52 18.81 -17.22
N PHE A 58 -5.27 18.51 -17.56
CA PHE A 58 -4.49 19.13 -18.64
C PHE A 58 -4.27 18.09 -19.73
N GLN A 59 -4.62 18.40 -20.98
CA GLN A 59 -4.47 17.52 -22.13
C GLN A 59 -3.21 17.90 -22.92
N PHE A 60 -2.35 16.93 -23.22
CA PHE A 60 -1.12 17.11 -24.01
C PHE A 60 -1.35 16.49 -25.40
N GLY A 61 -2.08 17.19 -26.26
CA GLY A 61 -2.47 16.67 -27.57
C GLY A 61 -3.27 15.37 -27.46
N THR A 62 -2.89 14.37 -28.25
CA THR A 62 -3.41 12.98 -28.18
C THR A 62 -2.51 12.06 -27.35
N TRP A 63 -1.41 12.57 -26.78
CA TRP A 63 -0.36 11.76 -26.16
C TRP A 63 -0.65 11.40 -24.70
N GLY A 64 -1.40 12.26 -23.99
CA GLY A 64 -1.74 11.98 -22.61
C GLY A 64 -2.44 13.12 -21.90
N SER A 65 -2.80 12.87 -20.64
CA SER A 65 -3.41 13.86 -19.76
C SER A 65 -2.78 13.82 -18.38
N LEU A 66 -2.65 15.00 -17.74
CA LEU A 66 -2.22 15.14 -16.36
C LEU A 66 -3.38 15.68 -15.53
N GLN A 67 -3.75 14.98 -14.46
CA GLN A 67 -4.85 15.38 -13.59
C GLN A 67 -4.37 15.65 -12.17
N TYR A 68 -4.65 16.85 -11.68
CA TYR A 68 -4.55 17.19 -10.26
C TYR A 68 -5.91 17.00 -9.60
N LYS A 69 -5.92 16.41 -8.41
CA LYS A 69 -7.09 16.25 -7.55
C LYS A 69 -6.73 16.69 -6.14
N LEU A 70 -7.60 17.48 -5.53
CA LEU A 70 -7.54 17.88 -4.14
C LEU A 70 -8.93 17.69 -3.54
N ARG A 71 -9.06 16.69 -2.67
CA ARG A 71 -10.28 16.38 -1.93
C ARG A 71 -10.34 17.23 -0.66
N ALA A 72 -11.55 17.41 -0.12
CA ALA A 72 -11.75 18.18 1.12
C ALA A 72 -10.97 17.64 2.33
N TRP A 73 -10.60 16.35 2.30
CA TRP A 73 -9.84 15.65 3.34
C TRP A 73 -8.39 15.35 2.92
N ASP A 74 -7.91 15.86 1.78
CA ASP A 74 -6.50 15.70 1.42
C ASP A 74 -5.69 16.70 2.27
N HIS A 75 -4.90 16.18 3.21
CA HIS A 75 -4.11 16.98 4.14
C HIS A 75 -2.69 17.28 3.65
N SER A 76 -2.28 16.77 2.49
CA SER A 76 -0.94 16.99 1.93
C SER A 76 -0.92 17.04 0.40
N VAL A 77 0.01 17.82 -0.13
CA VAL A 77 0.44 17.81 -1.54
C VAL A 77 1.94 17.56 -1.52
N VAL A 78 2.38 16.42 -2.06
CA VAL A 78 3.79 16.03 -2.06
C VAL A 78 4.47 16.61 -3.29
N VAL A 79 5.55 17.37 -3.05
CA VAL A 79 6.34 18.03 -4.09
C VAL A 79 7.80 17.72 -3.83
N GLU A 80 8.51 17.33 -4.89
CA GLU A 80 9.84 16.74 -4.79
C GLU A 80 10.94 17.77 -5.05
N TRP A 81 11.93 17.85 -4.16
CA TRP A 81 13.31 18.22 -4.48
C TRP A 81 14.23 17.70 -3.38
N THR A 82 15.27 16.94 -3.69
CA THR A 82 16.42 16.74 -2.79
C THR A 82 17.63 16.15 -3.54
N LYS A 83 18.84 16.43 -3.02
CA LYS A 83 20.12 15.76 -3.40
C LYS A 83 20.18 14.31 -2.86
N THR A 84 19.36 14.01 -1.85
CA THR A 84 19.23 12.71 -1.17
C THR A 84 17.76 12.45 -0.93
N TRP A 85 17.24 11.37 -1.50
CA TRP A 85 15.84 10.97 -1.37
C TRP A 85 15.77 9.56 -0.79
N TYR A 86 14.57 9.11 -0.42
CA TYR A 86 14.34 7.75 0.08
C TYR A 86 13.34 7.07 -0.82
N THR A 87 13.58 5.79 -1.14
CA THR A 87 12.59 4.97 -1.86
C THR A 87 12.32 3.70 -1.11
N ASP A 88 11.10 3.19 -1.25
CA ASP A 88 10.70 1.97 -0.60
C ASP A 88 11.38 0.72 -1.21
N SER A 89 11.51 -0.31 -0.38
CA SER A 89 11.87 -1.67 -0.75
C SER A 89 10.62 -2.53 -0.60
N ASN A 90 9.97 -2.84 -1.72
CA ASN A 90 8.72 -3.62 -1.77
C ASN A 90 7.61 -3.07 -0.85
N GLY A 91 7.53 -1.74 -0.69
CA GLY A 91 6.55 -1.10 0.19
C GLY A 91 6.81 -1.23 1.70
N LEU A 92 7.97 -1.76 2.12
CA LEU A 92 8.26 -2.03 3.53
C LEU A 92 9.33 -1.14 4.15
N GLU A 93 10.55 -1.09 3.64
CA GLU A 93 11.62 -0.27 4.23
C GLU A 93 11.95 0.89 3.31
N PHE A 94 12.24 2.08 3.85
CA PHE A 94 12.70 3.20 3.04
C PHE A 94 14.22 3.27 3.05
N VAL A 95 14.80 3.06 1.89
CA VAL A 95 16.25 3.03 1.68
C VAL A 95 16.71 4.40 1.24
N LYS A 96 17.73 4.93 1.92
CA LYS A 96 18.38 6.20 1.56
C LYS A 96 19.06 6.07 0.19
N ARG A 97 18.81 7.03 -0.69
CA ARG A 97 19.39 7.15 -2.02
C ARG A 97 20.22 8.43 -2.12
N VAL A 98 21.42 8.29 -2.65
CA VAL A 98 22.32 9.41 -2.95
C VAL A 98 22.67 9.31 -4.42
N ARG A 99 22.50 10.41 -5.15
CA ARG A 99 22.81 10.46 -6.58
C ARG A 99 24.29 10.13 -6.82
N ASP A 100 24.55 9.30 -7.82
CA ASP A 100 25.90 8.90 -8.26
C ASP A 100 26.76 8.24 -7.17
N TYR A 101 26.11 7.57 -6.20
CA TYR A 101 26.79 6.94 -5.08
C TYR A 101 26.36 5.49 -4.89
N ARG A 102 27.29 4.66 -4.44
CA ARG A 102 27.07 3.28 -4.00
C ARG A 102 27.83 3.07 -2.70
N GLU A 103 27.20 2.37 -1.77
CA GLU A 103 27.77 2.15 -0.44
C GLU A 103 28.84 1.07 -0.43
N THR A 104 28.67 0.04 -1.25
CA THR A 104 29.50 -1.17 -1.21
C THR A 104 30.64 -1.20 -2.23
N TRP A 105 30.68 -0.28 -3.19
CA TRP A 105 31.79 -0.15 -4.15
C TRP A 105 31.93 1.28 -4.67
N ASN A 106 33.10 1.60 -5.23
CA ASN A 106 33.33 2.88 -5.88
C ASN A 106 32.68 2.88 -7.27
N LEU A 107 31.67 3.73 -7.48
CA LEU A 107 30.91 3.81 -8.73
C LEU A 107 31.69 4.61 -9.78
N THR A 108 31.97 3.97 -10.92
CA THR A 108 32.48 4.63 -12.12
C THR A 108 31.33 4.74 -13.12
N LEU A 109 31.05 5.95 -13.59
CA LEU A 109 30.07 6.23 -14.65
C LEU A 109 30.83 6.68 -15.89
N HIS A 110 30.58 6.04 -17.02
CA HIS A 110 31.40 6.21 -18.22
C HIS A 110 30.92 7.33 -19.13
N ASN A 111 29.64 7.69 -19.06
CA ASN A 111 28.99 8.69 -19.91
C ASN A 111 27.80 9.34 -19.21
N GLU A 112 27.15 10.30 -19.88
CA GLU A 112 26.03 11.05 -19.33
C GLU A 112 24.73 10.24 -19.31
N GLU A 113 24.57 9.29 -20.24
CA GLU A 113 23.41 8.40 -20.30
C GLU A 113 23.35 7.48 -19.08
N GLU A 114 24.48 6.90 -18.69
CA GLU A 114 24.65 6.08 -17.49
C GLU A 114 24.38 6.89 -16.21
N LYS A 115 24.76 8.18 -16.15
CA LYS A 115 24.42 9.04 -15.02
C LYS A 115 22.92 9.19 -14.83
N VAL A 116 22.13 9.14 -15.90
CA VAL A 116 20.66 9.13 -15.76
C VAL A 116 20.20 7.75 -15.31
N ALA A 117 20.52 6.70 -16.08
CA ALA A 117 20.00 5.36 -15.86
C ALA A 117 20.41 4.77 -14.50
N ALA A 118 21.64 5.00 -14.05
CA ALA A 118 22.17 4.46 -12.79
C ALA A 118 21.50 5.05 -11.54
N ASN A 119 20.74 6.15 -11.67
CA ASN A 119 20.03 6.77 -10.54
C ASN A 119 18.54 6.42 -10.50
N TYR A 120 18.03 5.68 -11.50
CA TYR A 120 16.70 5.11 -11.41
C TYR A 120 16.67 3.98 -10.39
N VAL A 121 15.63 3.98 -9.56
CA VAL A 121 15.40 3.01 -8.50
C VAL A 121 13.93 2.60 -8.51
N PRO A 122 13.61 1.36 -8.11
CA PRO A 122 12.22 0.95 -7.98
C PRO A 122 11.52 1.80 -6.91
N ILE A 123 10.27 2.15 -7.21
CA ILE A 123 9.34 2.82 -6.30
C ILE A 123 8.05 2.01 -6.34
N THR A 124 7.74 1.29 -5.27
CA THR A 124 6.49 0.50 -5.18
C THR A 124 5.36 1.35 -4.62
N ILE A 125 5.66 2.17 -3.61
CA ILE A 125 4.68 3.01 -2.92
C ILE A 125 5.00 4.49 -3.02
N ALA A 126 6.26 4.89 -2.79
CA ALA A 126 6.61 6.30 -2.69
C ALA A 126 8.12 6.57 -2.75
N THR A 127 8.44 7.75 -3.26
CA THR A 127 9.71 8.44 -3.05
C THR A 127 9.45 9.63 -2.13
N VAL A 128 10.33 9.87 -1.17
CA VAL A 128 10.17 10.97 -0.21
C VAL A 128 11.47 11.74 0.02
N GLY A 129 11.29 13.01 0.34
CA GLY A 129 12.31 13.83 0.99
C GLY A 129 11.71 14.56 2.20
N PRO A 130 12.59 15.13 3.05
CA PRO A 130 12.97 14.61 4.38
C PRO A 130 12.21 13.38 4.92
N HIS A 131 12.96 12.41 5.47
CA HIS A 131 12.46 11.10 5.91
C HIS A 131 11.40 11.19 7.02
N ASP A 132 11.75 11.69 8.20
CA ASP A 132 10.90 11.62 9.40
C ASP A 132 9.47 12.18 9.23
N PRO A 133 9.24 13.40 8.71
CA PRO A 133 7.88 13.94 8.57
C PRO A 133 7.08 13.25 7.46
N ALA A 134 7.74 12.78 6.39
CA ALA A 134 7.09 12.07 5.30
C ALA A 134 6.64 10.68 5.76
N MET A 135 7.46 9.99 6.54
CA MET A 135 7.18 8.65 7.03
C MET A 135 6.02 8.59 8.02
N ALA A 136 5.94 9.57 8.93
CA ALA A 136 4.80 9.69 9.83
C ALA A 136 3.46 9.77 9.07
N THR A 137 3.42 10.58 8.01
CA THR A 137 2.21 10.76 7.20
C THR A 137 1.92 9.52 6.36
N LEU A 138 2.89 9.04 5.58
CA LEU A 138 2.66 7.96 4.62
C LEU A 138 2.30 6.64 5.27
N ARG A 139 3.05 6.21 6.30
CA ARG A 139 2.83 4.90 6.95
C ARG A 139 1.45 4.82 7.57
N PHE A 140 1.10 5.86 8.32
CA PHE A 140 -0.15 5.92 9.05
C PHE A 140 -1.34 6.04 8.10
N GLU A 141 -1.30 6.99 7.16
CA GLU A 141 -2.40 7.25 6.25
C GLU A 141 -2.62 6.11 5.26
N MET A 142 -1.55 5.55 4.67
CA MET A 142 -1.70 4.41 3.76
C MET A 142 -2.32 3.24 4.51
N HIS A 143 -1.75 2.83 5.65
CA HIS A 143 -2.22 1.65 6.33
C HIS A 143 -3.67 1.79 6.82
N ARG A 144 -4.04 2.92 7.47
CA ARG A 144 -5.42 3.13 7.94
C ARG A 144 -6.43 3.23 6.80
N ARG A 145 -6.07 3.85 5.68
CA ARG A 145 -6.96 3.99 4.53
C ARG A 145 -7.21 2.66 3.81
N TYR A 146 -6.21 1.77 3.77
CA TYR A 146 -6.35 0.47 3.10
C TYR A 146 -6.91 -0.63 4.01
N LEU A 147 -6.82 -0.51 5.35
CA LEU A 147 -7.47 -1.42 6.29
C LEU A 147 -8.99 -1.40 6.23
N SER A 148 -9.56 -0.24 5.89
CA SER A 148 -11.00 -0.05 5.75
C SER A 148 -11.32 0.24 4.29
N PRO A 149 -11.17 -0.75 3.38
CA PRO A 149 -11.46 -0.53 1.98
C PRO A 149 -12.93 -0.15 1.84
N LEU A 150 -13.19 0.85 1.00
CA LEU A 150 -14.55 1.21 0.67
C LEU A 150 -15.12 0.11 -0.23
N VAL A 151 -15.91 -0.79 0.37
CA VAL A 151 -16.63 -1.82 -0.36
C VAL A 151 -17.97 -1.25 -0.78
N TRP A 152 -18.21 -1.19 -2.09
CA TRP A 152 -19.52 -0.90 -2.64
C TRP A 152 -20.24 -2.21 -2.94
N LEU A 153 -21.39 -2.39 -2.34
CA LEU A 153 -22.32 -3.47 -2.64
C LEU A 153 -23.55 -2.84 -3.30
N THR A 154 -24.03 -3.43 -4.38
CA THR A 154 -25.33 -3.09 -4.97
C THR A 154 -26.27 -4.25 -4.71
N GLU A 155 -27.52 -3.94 -4.39
CA GLU A 155 -28.56 -4.96 -4.26
C GLU A 155 -28.77 -5.62 -5.63
N PHE A 156 -28.82 -6.95 -5.64
CA PHE A 156 -29.26 -7.70 -6.81
C PHE A 156 -30.80 -7.79 -6.86
N ASN A 157 -31.47 -7.78 -5.69
CA ASN A 157 -32.92 -7.79 -5.54
C ASN A 157 -33.36 -6.76 -4.50
N GLN A 158 -34.41 -5.99 -4.80
CA GLN A 158 -34.97 -4.89 -3.99
C GLN A 158 -35.49 -5.28 -2.58
N SER A 159 -35.36 -6.56 -2.19
CA SER A 159 -35.87 -7.13 -0.94
C SER A 159 -34.79 -7.24 0.15
N THR A 160 -33.50 -7.15 -0.20
CA THR A 160 -32.43 -7.27 0.79
C THR A 160 -32.17 -5.92 1.46
N THR A 161 -32.66 -5.75 2.68
CA THR A 161 -32.28 -4.58 3.49
C THR A 161 -30.80 -4.69 3.87
N PHE A 162 -30.00 -3.68 3.53
CA PHE A 162 -28.64 -3.59 4.05
C PHE A 162 -28.67 -3.52 5.58
N PRO A 163 -27.82 -4.28 6.29
CA PRO A 163 -27.70 -4.14 7.73
C PRO A 163 -27.36 -2.68 8.05
N SER A 164 -28.16 -2.07 8.93
CA SER A 164 -27.90 -0.70 9.43
C SER A 164 -26.45 -0.60 9.89
N LYS A 165 -25.78 0.48 9.49
CA LYS A 165 -24.35 0.75 9.76
C LYS A 165 -24.09 0.62 11.27
N THR A 166 -23.61 -0.54 11.70
CA THR A 166 -23.19 -0.74 13.08
C THR A 166 -21.91 0.05 13.30
N THR A 167 -21.96 1.01 14.22
CA THR A 167 -20.94 2.04 14.46
C THR A 167 -19.63 1.52 15.09
N THR A 168 -19.39 0.21 15.15
CA THR A 168 -18.45 -0.39 16.12
C THR A 168 -17.40 -1.35 15.56
N SER A 169 -17.25 -1.52 14.25
CA SER A 169 -16.46 -2.65 13.70
C SER A 169 -15.17 -2.31 12.95
N ASP A 170 -14.65 -1.08 13.03
CA ASP A 170 -13.39 -0.76 12.34
C ASP A 170 -12.18 -1.41 13.06
N TRP A 171 -11.50 -2.32 12.38
CA TRP A 171 -10.25 -2.94 12.86
C TRP A 171 -9.12 -1.92 13.00
N ALA A 172 -9.10 -0.88 12.16
CA ALA A 172 -8.06 0.15 12.15
C ALA A 172 -8.02 0.96 13.46
N ASN A 173 -9.17 1.18 14.09
CA ASN A 173 -9.25 1.91 15.36
C ASN A 173 -8.88 1.05 16.59
N ARG A 174 -8.78 -0.27 16.42
CA ARG A 174 -8.46 -1.23 17.49
C ARG A 174 -6.99 -1.61 17.56
N LEU A 175 -6.20 -1.19 16.57
CA LEU A 175 -4.76 -1.43 16.52
C LEU A 175 -3.98 -0.18 16.96
N PRO A 176 -2.81 -0.34 17.59
CA PRO A 176 -1.88 0.76 17.79
C PRO A 176 -1.54 1.46 16.47
N SER A 177 -1.31 2.77 16.50
CA SER A 177 -1.07 3.57 15.28
C SER A 177 0.19 3.19 14.50
N ASN A 178 1.13 2.48 15.13
CA ASN A 178 2.36 1.96 14.53
C ASN A 178 2.29 0.45 14.18
N VAL A 179 1.11 -0.16 14.25
CA VAL A 179 0.88 -1.57 13.86
C VAL A 179 -0.14 -1.66 12.75
N GLY A 180 0.18 -2.46 11.74
CA GLY A 180 -0.73 -2.80 10.66
C GLY A 180 -1.14 -4.27 10.66
N LEU A 181 -2.42 -4.53 10.34
CA LEU A 181 -2.93 -5.84 9.97
C LEU A 181 -2.74 -6.06 8.46
N THR A 182 -1.80 -6.91 8.06
CA THR A 182 -1.45 -7.15 6.65
C THR A 182 -2.12 -8.39 6.07
N LEU A 183 -2.63 -9.28 6.92
CA LEU A 183 -3.42 -10.43 6.53
C LEU A 183 -4.46 -10.71 7.60
N LEU A 184 -5.69 -10.95 7.18
CA LEU A 184 -6.76 -11.53 7.98
C LEU A 184 -7.40 -12.63 7.14
N GLU A 185 -7.32 -13.86 7.62
CA GLU A 185 -7.79 -15.04 6.90
C GLU A 185 -8.67 -15.89 7.84
N VAL A 186 -9.85 -16.28 7.37
CA VAL A 186 -10.67 -17.27 8.06
C VAL A 186 -10.13 -18.65 7.70
N LYS A 187 -9.40 -19.30 8.61
CA LYS A 187 -8.92 -20.67 8.41
C LYS A 187 -10.07 -21.67 8.46
N CYS A 188 -10.96 -21.49 9.43
CA CYS A 188 -12.18 -22.28 9.62
C CYS A 188 -13.15 -21.49 10.52
N PRO A 189 -14.39 -21.97 10.75
CA PRO A 189 -15.39 -21.25 11.54
C PRO A 189 -14.95 -20.83 12.96
N ARG A 190 -13.91 -21.48 13.49
CA ARG A 190 -13.43 -21.27 14.86
C ARG A 190 -12.02 -20.70 14.94
N CYS A 191 -11.35 -20.48 13.82
CA CYS A 191 -9.96 -20.03 13.82
C CYS A 191 -9.73 -18.96 12.75
N LEU A 192 -9.12 -17.85 13.19
CA LEU A 192 -8.64 -16.78 12.35
C LEU A 192 -7.12 -16.82 12.28
N ARG A 193 -6.56 -16.44 11.14
CA ARG A 193 -5.13 -16.15 11.00
C ARG A 193 -4.95 -14.67 10.76
N LEU A 194 -3.98 -14.09 11.47
CA LEU A 194 -3.66 -12.68 11.42
C LEU A 194 -2.17 -12.50 11.17
N ARG A 195 -1.79 -11.54 10.33
CA ARG A 195 -0.41 -11.07 10.22
C ARG A 195 -0.35 -9.62 10.66
N LEU A 196 0.45 -9.37 11.68
CA LEU A 196 0.69 -8.05 12.25
C LEU A 196 2.09 -7.57 11.84
N THR A 197 2.18 -6.34 11.38
CA THR A 197 3.42 -5.71 10.93
C THR A 197 3.62 -4.42 11.71
N HIS A 198 4.79 -4.24 12.32
CA HIS A 198 5.20 -2.92 12.80
C HIS A 198 5.50 -2.03 11.60
N LEU A 199 4.86 -0.87 11.52
CA LEU A 199 4.89 -0.02 10.32
C LEU A 199 6.17 0.81 10.19
N PHE A 200 6.89 1.01 11.29
CA PHE A 200 8.07 1.87 11.34
C PHE A 200 9.37 1.08 11.52
N ALA A 201 10.42 1.59 10.87
CA ALA A 201 11.80 1.18 11.05
C ALA A 201 12.40 1.70 12.35
N ILE A 202 13.51 1.09 12.77
CA ILE A 202 14.23 1.51 13.98
C ILE A 202 14.71 2.95 13.75
N HIS A 203 14.40 3.85 14.68
CA HIS A 203 14.74 5.28 14.62
C HIS A 203 14.12 6.09 13.46
N GLU A 204 13.18 5.54 12.69
CA GLU A 204 12.46 6.26 11.61
C GLU A 204 11.54 7.37 12.13
N HIS A 205 11.00 7.23 13.34
CA HIS A 205 10.21 8.24 14.01
C HIS A 205 10.43 8.20 15.52
N SER A 206 10.62 9.36 16.15
CA SER A 206 10.96 9.48 17.58
C SER A 206 10.00 8.77 18.52
N THR A 207 8.70 8.76 18.19
CA THR A 207 7.66 8.14 19.02
C THR A 207 7.16 6.81 18.47
N TRP A 208 7.07 6.68 17.14
CA TRP A 208 6.32 5.57 16.50
C TRP A 208 7.20 4.39 16.11
N SER A 209 8.51 4.56 16.11
CA SER A 209 9.47 3.46 16.06
C SER A 209 9.60 2.71 17.39
N ALA A 210 8.98 3.20 18.46
CA ALA A 210 8.97 2.50 19.74
C ALA A 210 8.15 1.20 19.65
N PRO A 211 8.47 0.17 20.44
CA PRO A 211 7.79 -1.12 20.34
C PRO A 211 6.30 -1.01 20.65
N ALA A 212 5.48 -1.70 19.86
CA ALA A 212 4.03 -1.69 19.99
C ALA A 212 3.52 -2.91 20.74
N THR A 213 2.45 -2.73 21.51
CA THR A 213 1.77 -3.84 22.20
C THR A 213 0.37 -4.00 21.64
N VAL A 214 0.01 -5.23 21.25
CA VAL A 214 -1.29 -5.58 20.67
C VAL A 214 -1.99 -6.57 21.58
N ASP A 215 -3.21 -6.25 21.98
CA ASP A 215 -4.09 -7.15 22.72
C ASP A 215 -5.16 -7.73 21.80
N PHE A 216 -5.17 -9.05 21.66
CA PHE A 216 -6.14 -9.77 20.84
C PHE A 216 -7.57 -9.67 21.37
N GLY A 217 -7.77 -9.43 22.68
CA GLY A 217 -9.12 -9.20 23.22
C GLY A 217 -9.74 -7.93 22.63
N THR A 218 -8.98 -6.84 22.66
CA THR A 218 -9.34 -5.55 22.04
C THR A 218 -9.51 -5.68 20.53
N VAL A 219 -8.56 -6.33 19.85
CA VAL A 219 -8.59 -6.50 18.39
C VAL A 219 -9.78 -7.33 17.93
N LEU A 220 -10.13 -8.42 18.63
CA LEU A 220 -11.26 -9.27 18.27
C LEU A 220 -12.62 -8.66 18.66
N ASN A 221 -12.65 -7.71 19.61
CA ASN A 221 -13.85 -6.99 20.05
C ASN A 221 -15.06 -7.92 20.31
N GLY A 222 -14.83 -9.00 21.07
CA GLY A 222 -15.88 -9.95 21.45
C GLY A 222 -16.23 -11.00 20.39
N HIS A 223 -15.53 -11.05 19.24
CA HIS A 223 -15.73 -12.10 18.23
C HIS A 223 -15.58 -13.52 18.83
N PHE A 224 -14.58 -13.70 19.70
CA PHE A 224 -14.43 -14.90 20.53
C PHE A 224 -14.45 -14.51 22.01
N ILE A 225 -15.28 -15.20 22.80
CA ILE A 225 -15.39 -14.95 24.25
C ILE A 225 -14.15 -15.49 24.98
N ALA A 226 -13.68 -16.66 24.57
CA ALA A 226 -12.46 -17.27 25.08
C ALA A 226 -11.69 -17.86 23.89
N PHE A 227 -10.39 -17.62 23.82
CA PHE A 227 -9.58 -18.05 22.69
C PHE A 227 -8.17 -18.46 23.12
N ASP A 228 -7.50 -19.23 22.24
CA ASP A 228 -6.06 -19.49 22.28
C ASP A 228 -5.38 -18.75 21.14
N VAL A 229 -4.16 -18.27 21.39
CA VAL A 229 -3.32 -17.63 20.38
C VAL A 229 -2.06 -18.48 20.19
N LYS A 230 -1.77 -18.80 18.94
CA LYS A 230 -0.53 -19.45 18.52
C LYS A 230 0.27 -18.50 17.65
N GLU A 231 1.58 -18.44 17.83
CA GLU A 231 2.45 -17.80 16.86
C GLU A 231 2.91 -18.83 15.84
N ILE A 232 2.80 -18.46 14.57
CA ILE A 232 3.09 -19.29 13.42
C ILE A 232 4.09 -18.59 12.50
N SER A 233 4.78 -19.36 11.67
CA SER A 233 5.62 -18.83 10.60
C SER A 233 4.80 -17.94 9.65
N LEU A 234 5.45 -17.01 8.95
CA LEU A 234 4.78 -16.11 8.01
C LEU A 234 4.06 -16.83 6.86
N THR A 235 4.51 -18.02 6.47
CA THR A 235 3.88 -18.90 5.46
C THR A 235 2.86 -19.86 6.05
N HIS A 236 2.60 -19.79 7.36
CA HIS A 236 1.66 -20.64 8.09
C HIS A 236 1.95 -22.14 8.05
N ASN A 237 3.17 -22.55 7.67
CA ASN A 237 3.57 -23.96 7.55
C ASN A 237 4.20 -24.54 8.83
N ARG A 238 4.49 -23.70 9.83
CA ARG A 238 5.10 -24.10 11.10
C ARG A 238 4.53 -23.32 12.27
N ILE A 239 4.27 -24.02 13.38
CA ILE A 239 4.00 -23.39 14.68
C ILE A 239 5.35 -23.01 15.31
N LEU A 240 5.49 -21.74 15.69
CA LEU A 240 6.67 -21.23 16.39
C LEU A 240 6.46 -21.34 17.90
N HIS A 241 5.29 -20.90 18.37
CA HIS A 241 4.91 -20.96 19.78
C HIS A 241 3.44 -21.37 19.90
N ASP A 242 3.18 -22.49 20.58
CA ASP A 242 1.84 -23.12 20.62
C ASP A 242 0.87 -22.44 21.58
N LYS A 243 1.37 -21.71 22.57
CA LYS A 243 0.56 -20.89 23.49
C LYS A 243 1.26 -19.57 23.72
N VAL A 244 0.73 -18.53 23.10
CA VAL A 244 1.12 -17.15 23.34
C VAL A 244 0.03 -16.50 24.18
N GLY A 245 0.41 -15.59 25.08
CA GLY A 245 -0.55 -14.77 25.80
C GLY A 245 -1.47 -14.00 24.85
N THR A 246 -2.57 -13.47 25.37
CA THR A 246 -3.51 -12.65 24.59
C THR A 246 -2.92 -11.30 24.16
N THR A 247 -1.79 -10.93 24.75
CA THR A 247 -1.06 -9.70 24.45
C THR A 247 0.32 -10.02 23.87
N VAL A 248 0.66 -9.38 22.75
CA VAL A 248 1.94 -9.57 22.05
C VAL A 248 2.63 -8.25 21.78
N LYS A 249 3.95 -8.27 21.82
CA LYS A 249 4.81 -7.11 21.54
C LYS A 249 5.41 -7.22 20.13
N LEU A 250 5.38 -6.14 19.36
CA LEU A 250 6.07 -6.04 18.08
C LEU A 250 7.14 -4.96 18.20
N GLU A 251 8.40 -5.35 18.01
CA GLU A 251 9.49 -4.40 17.83
C GLU A 251 9.42 -3.77 16.44
N ALA A 252 10.16 -2.68 16.23
CA ALA A 252 10.25 -2.02 14.93
C ALA A 252 10.62 -3.00 13.80
N MET A 253 10.00 -2.83 12.62
CA MET A 253 10.04 -3.73 11.46
C MET A 253 9.58 -5.17 11.65
N GLN A 254 9.17 -5.61 12.83
CA GLN A 254 8.75 -6.99 13.00
C GLN A 254 7.44 -7.28 12.28
N VAL A 255 7.43 -8.42 11.58
CA VAL A 255 6.23 -9.04 11.02
C VAL A 255 6.01 -10.36 11.75
N ARG A 256 4.86 -10.52 12.39
CA ARG A 256 4.51 -11.72 13.16
C ARG A 256 3.15 -12.25 12.69
N ALA A 257 3.02 -13.56 12.61
CA ALA A 257 1.79 -14.22 12.20
C ALA A 257 1.22 -15.05 13.35
N PHE A 258 -0.10 -15.00 13.50
CA PHE A 258 -0.81 -15.60 14.61
C PHE A 258 -2.02 -16.39 14.12
N GLU A 259 -2.31 -17.51 14.77
CA GLU A 259 -3.57 -18.22 14.65
C GLU A 259 -4.34 -18.06 15.96
N VAL A 260 -5.55 -17.53 15.89
CA VAL A 260 -6.41 -17.29 17.05
C VAL A 260 -7.66 -18.14 16.92
N CYS A 261 -7.87 -19.05 17.88
CA CYS A 261 -8.93 -20.04 17.83
C CYS A 261 -9.86 -19.95 19.04
N ASP A 262 -11.17 -20.01 18.81
CA ASP A 262 -12.20 -20.05 19.84
C ASP A 262 -12.07 -21.32 20.70
N LYS A 263 -12.05 -21.13 22.03
CA LYS A 263 -12.08 -22.21 23.03
C LYS A 263 -13.48 -22.75 23.27
N SER A 264 -14.51 -21.95 23.04
CA SER A 264 -15.87 -22.33 23.39
C SER A 264 -16.32 -23.50 22.50
N HIS A 265 -16.81 -24.59 23.09
CA HIS A 265 -17.43 -25.71 22.37
C HIS A 265 -18.80 -25.29 21.80
N ARG A 266 -18.86 -24.21 21.02
CA ARG A 266 -20.06 -23.89 20.26
C ARG A 266 -20.16 -24.93 19.15
N SER A 267 -21.26 -25.68 19.18
CA SER A 267 -21.76 -26.47 18.06
C SER A 267 -21.64 -25.62 16.79
N HIS A 268 -21.01 -26.20 15.77
CA HIS A 268 -20.71 -25.60 14.48
C HIS A 268 -21.73 -24.53 14.06
N ALA A 269 -21.31 -23.26 14.02
CA ALA A 269 -21.94 -22.33 13.11
C ALA A 269 -21.50 -22.78 11.71
N SER A 270 -22.44 -23.29 10.92
CA SER A 270 -22.24 -23.62 9.52
C SER A 270 -21.84 -22.34 8.78
N VAL A 271 -20.54 -22.13 8.55
CA VAL A 271 -20.03 -21.12 7.61
C VAL A 271 -20.26 -21.56 6.15
N TYR A 272 -20.89 -22.71 5.95
CA TYR A 272 -21.44 -23.15 4.67
C TYR A 272 -22.96 -23.07 4.72
N GLU A 273 -23.53 -22.09 4.05
CA GLU A 273 -24.87 -22.25 3.50
C GLU A 273 -24.72 -23.18 2.30
N ALA A 274 -25.21 -24.42 2.40
CA ALA A 274 -25.03 -25.47 1.39
C ALA A 274 -25.62 -25.10 0.01
N GLN A 275 -26.33 -23.98 -0.09
CA GLN A 275 -26.91 -23.48 -1.33
C GLN A 275 -26.02 -22.47 -2.08
N VAL A 276 -24.87 -22.06 -1.53
CA VAL A 276 -23.94 -21.16 -2.23
C VAL A 276 -22.65 -21.91 -2.53
N SER A 277 -22.62 -22.58 -3.68
CA SER A 277 -21.47 -23.39 -4.11
C SER A 277 -20.32 -22.56 -4.70
N HIS A 278 -20.54 -21.32 -5.14
CA HIS A 278 -19.49 -20.46 -5.70
C HIS A 278 -19.87 -18.97 -5.64
N LEU A 279 -18.94 -18.10 -5.23
CA LEU A 279 -19.07 -16.63 -5.21
C LEU A 279 -19.02 -15.98 -6.61
N ALA A 280 -18.89 -16.75 -7.69
CA ALA A 280 -18.62 -16.23 -9.03
C ALA A 280 -19.42 -16.89 -10.18
N THR A 281 -20.48 -17.66 -9.90
CA THR A 281 -21.34 -18.23 -10.95
C THR A 281 -22.79 -17.83 -10.73
N VAL A 282 -23.23 -16.79 -11.43
CA VAL A 282 -24.63 -16.66 -11.83
C VAL A 282 -24.73 -17.42 -13.15
N VAL A 283 -25.23 -18.66 -13.11
CA VAL A 283 -25.70 -19.33 -14.32
C VAL A 283 -27.18 -19.01 -14.42
N ASP A 284 -27.54 -18.20 -15.42
CA ASP A 284 -28.91 -17.88 -15.75
C ASP A 284 -29.51 -19.05 -16.55
N GLU A 285 -30.41 -19.82 -15.92
CA GLU A 285 -31.15 -20.91 -16.57
C GLU A 285 -32.46 -20.44 -17.21
N THR A 286 -32.62 -19.14 -17.52
CA THR A 286 -33.85 -18.61 -18.14
C THR A 286 -33.64 -17.77 -19.40
N ALA A 287 -32.61 -18.05 -20.18
CA ALA A 287 -32.52 -17.58 -21.57
C ALA A 287 -32.72 -18.76 -22.55
N GLY A 288 -33.98 -19.10 -22.80
CA GLY A 288 -34.36 -19.76 -24.04
C GLY A 288 -34.48 -18.73 -25.15
N PHE A 289 -33.50 -18.68 -26.05
CA PHE A 289 -33.59 -18.42 -27.49
C PHE A 289 -32.27 -18.83 -28.15
#